data_AF-A0A4U0ULC4-F1
#
_entry.id   AF-A0A4U0ULC4-F1
#
_cell.length_a   1.000
_cell.length_b   1.000
_cell.length_c   1.000
_cell.angle_alpha   90.00
_cell.angle_beta   90.00
_cell.angle_gamma   90.00
#
_symmetry.space_group_name_H-M   'P 1'
#
loop_
_entity.id
_entity.type
_entity.pdbx_description
1 polymer ?
#
loop_
_entity_poly.entity_id
_entity_poly.type
_entity_poly.pdbx_seq_one_letter_code
_entity_poly.pdbx_strand_id
1 'polypeptide(L)'
;MSHQPPDLHRALLRPPILHLLRAAGFHSTKPSVLDTLTNLAERHLLLLAATTARYADLNHNDPVPTVTDLRMALAECGSLIPVESATEEVWREELRVPLPEMERKAASGGLLMGGGGGGEARVRAEKRKRDEQDVRDVVGFTGWFEGREHAEARR
;
A
#
# COMPACT_ATOMS: atom_id res chain seq x y z
N MET A 1 39.85 14.18 -5.20
CA MET A 1 39.10 12.91 -5.28
C MET A 1 37.63 13.25 -5.07
N SER A 2 36.85 13.31 -6.15
CA SER A 2 35.42 13.59 -6.08
C SER A 2 34.73 12.43 -5.35
N HIS A 3 34.31 12.65 -4.11
CA HIS A 3 33.42 11.70 -3.43
C HIS A 3 32.16 11.56 -4.26
N GLN A 4 31.98 10.39 -4.85
CA GLN A 4 30.85 10.10 -5.72
C GLN A 4 29.57 9.96 -4.88
N PRO A 5 28.47 10.67 -5.22
CA PRO A 5 27.16 10.51 -4.56
C PRO A 5 26.59 9.07 -4.53
N PRO A 6 26.83 8.15 -5.50
CA PRO A 6 26.32 6.77 -5.40
C PRO A 6 26.84 6.01 -4.17
N ASP A 7 28.01 6.35 -3.65
CA ASP A 7 28.59 5.65 -2.49
C ASP A 7 27.83 5.97 -1.19
N LEU A 8 27.26 7.18 -1.07
CA LEU A 8 26.49 7.58 0.10
C LEU A 8 25.15 6.85 0.17
N HIS A 9 24.37 6.85 -0.91
CA HIS A 9 23.07 6.18 -0.94
C HIS A 9 23.23 4.67 -0.68
N ARG A 10 24.26 4.06 -1.27
CA ARG A 10 24.58 2.66 -1.01
C ARG A 10 25.04 2.41 0.43
N ALA A 11 25.85 3.29 1.01
CA ALA A 11 26.25 3.18 2.41
C ALA A 11 25.03 3.27 3.36
N LEU A 12 24.07 4.15 3.07
CA LEU A 12 22.83 4.32 3.84
C LEU A 12 21.87 3.13 3.73
N LEU A 13 21.98 2.31 2.68
CA LEU A 13 21.23 1.05 2.55
C LEU A 13 21.80 -0.09 3.41
N ARG A 14 23.06 -0.03 3.85
CA ARG A 14 23.67 -1.12 4.63
C ARG A 14 23.00 -1.30 6.01
N PRO A 15 22.76 -0.25 6.82
CA PRO A 15 22.07 -0.38 8.10
C PRO A 15 20.67 -1.01 8.03
N PRO A 16 19.74 -0.61 7.14
CA PRO A 16 18.43 -1.25 7.08
C PRO A 16 18.50 -2.71 6.62
N ILE A 17 19.42 -3.08 5.72
CA ILE A 17 19.65 -4.49 5.37
C ILE A 17 20.15 -5.30 6.56
N LEU A 18 21.04 -4.74 7.40
CA LEU A 18 21.46 -5.38 8.65
C LEU A 18 20.30 -5.54 9.64
N HIS A 19 19.43 -4.54 9.77
CA HIS A 19 18.24 -4.63 10.61
C HIS A 19 17.27 -5.70 10.11
N LEU A 20 17.06 -5.82 8.78
CA LEU A 20 16.25 -6.89 8.19
C LEU A 20 16.83 -8.27 8.46
N LEU A 21 18.15 -8.45 8.29
CA LEU A 21 18.82 -9.70 8.61
C LEU A 21 18.69 -10.05 10.10
N ARG A 22 18.82 -9.07 10.99
CA ARG A 22 18.65 -9.26 12.43
C ARG A 22 17.21 -9.63 12.79
N ALA A 23 16.23 -8.96 12.19
CA ALA A 23 14.81 -9.27 12.37
C ALA A 23 14.45 -10.68 11.85
N ALA A 24 15.14 -11.14 10.80
CA ALA A 24 15.03 -12.51 10.30
C ALA A 24 15.78 -13.56 11.16
N GLY A 25 16.47 -13.14 12.24
CA GLY A 25 17.16 -14.04 13.17
C GLY A 25 18.65 -14.27 12.88
N PHE A 26 19.25 -13.56 11.92
CA PHE A 26 20.68 -13.64 11.65
C PHE A 26 21.47 -12.74 12.62
N HIS A 27 22.37 -13.35 13.41
CA HIS A 27 23.18 -12.65 14.41
C HIS A 27 24.58 -12.28 13.87
N SER A 28 24.98 -12.87 12.75
CA SER A 28 26.22 -12.55 12.04
C SER A 28 26.01 -12.75 10.54
N THR A 29 26.75 -12.01 9.72
CA THR A 29 26.74 -12.14 8.26
C THR A 29 28.14 -11.82 7.71
N LYS A 30 28.51 -12.46 6.60
CA LYS A 30 29.77 -12.14 5.91
C LYS A 30 29.64 -10.77 5.24
N PRO A 31 30.68 -9.92 5.23
CA PRO A 31 30.63 -8.63 4.54
C PRO A 31 30.18 -8.73 3.08
N SER A 32 30.62 -9.77 2.36
CA SER A 32 30.22 -10.02 0.98
C SER A 32 28.72 -10.28 0.79
N VAL A 33 28.06 -10.93 1.75
CA VAL A 33 26.60 -11.16 1.71
C VAL A 33 25.86 -9.85 1.91
N LEU A 34 26.29 -9.05 2.88
CA LEU A 34 25.72 -7.72 3.11
C LEU A 34 25.87 -6.84 1.87
N ASP A 35 27.05 -6.81 1.24
CA ASP A 35 27.30 -6.03 0.04
C ASP A 35 26.44 -6.49 -1.15
N THR A 36 26.22 -7.80 -1.27
CA THR A 36 25.38 -8.41 -2.31
C THR A 36 23.91 -8.04 -2.11
N LEU A 37 23.39 -8.19 -0.90
CA LEU A 37 22.00 -7.82 -0.58
C LEU A 37 21.76 -6.32 -0.72
N THR A 38 22.72 -5.50 -0.31
CA THR A 38 22.67 -4.05 -0.51
C THR A 38 22.61 -3.70 -1.99
N ASN A 39 23.40 -4.37 -2.83
CA ASN A 39 23.39 -4.16 -4.28
C ASN A 39 22.07 -4.62 -4.93
N LEU A 40 21.51 -5.74 -4.49
CA LEU A 40 20.21 -6.23 -4.96
C LEU A 40 19.09 -5.26 -4.57
N ALA A 41 19.08 -4.78 -3.32
CA ALA A 41 18.10 -3.82 -2.85
C ALA A 41 18.16 -2.50 -3.64
N GLU A 42 19.36 -1.96 -3.87
CA GLU A 42 19.58 -0.77 -4.69
C GLU A 42 19.00 -0.94 -6.10
N ARG A 43 19.34 -2.04 -6.78
CA ARG A 43 18.86 -2.35 -8.13
C ARG A 43 17.35 -2.55 -8.17
N HIS A 44 16.79 -3.19 -7.14
CA HIS A 44 15.35 -3.43 -7.04
C HIS A 44 14.58 -2.12 -6.81
N LEU A 45 15.08 -1.21 -5.97
CA LEU A 45 14.48 0.11 -5.76
C LEU A 45 14.50 0.94 -7.05
N LEU A 46 15.60 0.91 -7.80
CA LEU A 46 15.70 1.58 -9.10
C LEU A 46 14.73 0.99 -10.13
N LEU A 47 14.63 -0.35 -10.19
CA LEU A 47 13.65 -1.03 -11.04
C LEU A 47 12.23 -0.59 -10.67
N LEU A 48 11.89 -0.62 -9.38
CA LEU A 48 10.55 -0.26 -8.91
C LEU A 48 10.21 1.21 -9.23
N ALA A 49 11.14 2.13 -9.02
CA ALA A 49 10.96 3.55 -9.35
C ALA A 49 10.75 3.77 -10.85
N ALA A 50 11.57 3.14 -11.70
CA ALA A 50 11.45 3.24 -13.15
C ALA A 50 10.12 2.66 -13.67
N THR A 51 9.73 1.50 -13.16
CA THR A 51 8.46 0.85 -13.51
C THR A 51 7.26 1.69 -13.04
N THR A 52 7.34 2.30 -11.84
CA THR A 52 6.30 3.19 -11.33
C THR A 52 6.15 4.44 -12.19
N ALA A 53 7.27 5.08 -12.58
CA ALA A 53 7.25 6.24 -13.47
C ALA A 53 6.65 5.88 -14.85
N ARG A 54 6.97 4.70 -15.39
CA ARG A 54 6.38 4.21 -16.64
C ARG A 54 4.86 4.03 -16.52
N TYR A 55 4.36 3.51 -15.40
CA TYR A 55 2.92 3.36 -15.19
C TYR A 55 2.20 4.70 -15.04
N ALA A 56 2.81 5.67 -14.36
CA ALA A 56 2.27 7.03 -14.28
C ALA A 56 2.09 7.65 -15.68
N ASP A 57 3.11 7.53 -16.54
CA ASP A 57 3.07 7.99 -17.93
C ASP A 57 1.98 7.28 -18.75
N LEU A 58 1.87 5.95 -18.62
CA LEU A 58 0.89 5.15 -19.36
C LEU A 58 -0.56 5.35 -18.92
N ASN A 59 -0.80 5.55 -17.62
CA ASN A 59 -2.14 5.60 -17.06
C ASN A 59 -2.79 6.96 -17.22
N HIS A 60 -2.04 8.02 -16.93
CA HIS A 60 -2.59 9.36 -16.83
C HIS A 60 -1.66 10.44 -17.40
N ASN A 61 -0.53 10.04 -18.01
CA ASN A 61 0.39 10.93 -18.73
C ASN A 61 0.87 12.10 -17.84
N ASP A 62 1.00 11.84 -16.54
CA ASP A 62 1.53 12.75 -15.52
C ASP A 62 2.80 12.13 -14.91
N PRO A 63 3.91 12.87 -14.80
CA PRO A 63 5.11 12.40 -14.11
C PRO A 63 4.93 12.16 -12.60
N VAL A 64 3.83 12.60 -11.98
CA VAL A 64 3.55 12.41 -10.56
C VAL A 64 2.89 11.03 -10.34
N PRO A 65 3.60 10.06 -9.74
CA PRO A 65 3.06 8.72 -9.54
C PRO A 65 2.02 8.69 -8.42
N THR A 66 0.99 7.87 -8.62
CA THR A 66 -0.05 7.57 -7.63
C THR A 66 0.23 6.23 -6.93
N VAL A 67 -0.50 5.97 -5.83
CA VAL A 67 -0.46 4.66 -5.14
C VAL A 67 -0.88 3.52 -6.09
N THR A 68 -1.76 3.79 -7.06
CA THR A 68 -2.17 2.82 -8.08
C THR A 68 -1.00 2.42 -8.97
N ASP A 69 -0.18 3.39 -9.41
CA ASP A 69 0.98 3.15 -10.27
C ASP A 69 2.05 2.33 -9.52
N LEU A 70 2.28 2.65 -8.25
CA LEU A 70 3.17 1.90 -7.36
C LEU A 70 2.68 0.45 -7.19
N ARG A 71 1.38 0.25 -6.96
CA ARG A 71 0.79 -1.09 -6.78
C ARG A 71 1.00 -1.96 -8.03
N MET A 72 0.78 -1.39 -9.22
CA MET A 72 1.01 -2.11 -10.47
C MET A 72 2.50 -2.42 -10.69
N ALA A 73 3.39 -1.48 -10.37
CA ALA A 73 4.83 -1.72 -10.44
C ALA A 73 5.28 -2.83 -9.48
N LEU A 74 4.74 -2.87 -8.25
CA LEU A 74 5.00 -3.93 -7.28
C LEU A 74 4.50 -5.30 -7.78
N ALA A 75 3.35 -5.33 -8.45
CA ALA A 75 2.82 -6.55 -9.05
C ALA A 75 3.67 -7.03 -10.23
N GLU A 76 4.08 -6.13 -11.13
CA GLU A 76 4.95 -6.48 -12.25
C GLU A 76 6.34 -6.94 -11.79
N CYS A 77 6.89 -6.31 -10.75
CA CYS A 77 8.17 -6.72 -10.16
C CYS A 77 8.07 -7.97 -9.26
N GLY A 78 6.89 -8.59 -9.15
CA GLY A 78 6.65 -9.80 -8.34
C GLY A 78 6.76 -9.59 -6.83
N SER A 79 6.74 -8.34 -6.36
CA SER A 79 6.86 -7.98 -4.94
C SER A 79 5.52 -8.03 -4.21
N LEU A 80 4.43 -7.75 -4.93
CA LEU A 80 3.07 -7.86 -4.43
C LEU A 80 2.29 -8.75 -5.38
N ILE A 81 1.95 -9.97 -4.97
CA ILE A 81 1.08 -10.84 -5.77
C ILE A 81 -0.34 -10.57 -5.28
N PRO A 82 -1.19 -9.89 -6.07
CA PRO A 82 -2.57 -9.68 -5.68
C PRO A 82 -3.26 -11.04 -5.57
N VAL A 83 -3.92 -11.31 -4.43
CA VAL A 83 -4.75 -12.50 -4.26
C VAL A 83 -6.01 -12.40 -5.14
N GLU A 84 -6.42 -11.17 -5.45
CA GLU A 84 -7.56 -10.84 -6.29
C GLU A 84 -7.14 -9.85 -7.38
N SER A 85 -7.78 -9.95 -8.54
CA SER A 85 -7.71 -8.94 -9.58
C SER A 85 -8.39 -7.64 -9.11
N ALA A 86 -8.03 -6.51 -9.72
CA ALA A 86 -8.67 -5.22 -9.41
C ALA A 86 -10.21 -5.28 -9.60
N THR A 87 -10.67 -6.05 -10.58
CA THR A 87 -12.09 -6.28 -10.82
C THR A 87 -12.72 -7.09 -9.69
N GLU A 88 -12.06 -8.15 -9.22
CA GLU A 88 -12.53 -8.94 -8.08
C GLU A 88 -12.56 -8.14 -6.78
N GLU A 89 -11.57 -7.27 -6.54
CA GLU A 89 -11.58 -6.36 -5.39
C GLU A 89 -12.78 -5.40 -5.46
N VAL A 90 -13.05 -4.81 -6.64
CA VAL A 90 -14.22 -3.94 -6.86
C VAL A 90 -15.53 -4.71 -6.69
N TRP A 91 -15.64 -5.91 -7.26
CA TRP A 91 -16.84 -6.73 -7.08
C TRP A 91 -17.02 -7.20 -5.65
N ARG A 92 -15.94 -7.56 -4.96
CA ARG A 92 -15.97 -7.88 -3.54
C ARG A 92 -16.49 -6.68 -2.76
N GLU A 93 -16.02 -5.47 -3.05
CA GLU A 93 -16.50 -4.24 -2.42
C GLU A 93 -17.98 -3.99 -2.69
N GLU A 94 -18.41 -4.11 -3.95
CA GLU A 94 -19.80 -3.89 -4.34
C GLU A 94 -20.74 -4.95 -3.74
N LEU A 95 -20.29 -6.21 -3.67
CA LEU A 95 -21.00 -7.34 -3.06
C LEU A 95 -20.94 -7.36 -1.52
N ARG A 96 -20.22 -6.43 -0.87
CA ARG A 96 -20.40 -6.18 0.58
C ARG A 96 -21.78 -5.61 0.89
N VAL A 97 -22.54 -5.17 -0.11
CA VAL A 97 -23.95 -4.81 0.02
C VAL A 97 -24.80 -6.10 -0.07
N PRO A 98 -25.74 -6.37 0.87
CA PRO A 98 -26.62 -7.52 0.76
C PRO A 98 -27.38 -7.53 -0.58
N LEU A 99 -27.46 -8.69 -1.24
CA LEU A 99 -28.13 -8.88 -2.54
C LEU A 99 -29.51 -8.18 -2.64
N PRO A 100 -30.41 -8.22 -1.63
CA PRO A 100 -31.71 -7.54 -1.70
C PRO A 100 -31.61 -6.01 -1.74
N GLU A 101 -30.50 -5.42 -1.28
CA GLU A 101 -30.24 -3.98 -1.36
C GLU A 101 -29.59 -3.61 -2.70
N MET A 102 -28.77 -4.50 -3.29
CA MET A 102 -28.25 -4.35 -4.66
C MET A 102 -29.37 -4.41 -5.69
N GLU A 103 -30.31 -5.36 -5.57
CA GLU A 103 -31.49 -5.48 -6.44
C GLU A 103 -32.36 -4.22 -6.37
N ARG A 104 -32.50 -3.62 -5.18
CA ARG A 104 -33.21 -2.35 -4.99
C ARG A 104 -32.50 -1.17 -5.66
N LYS A 105 -31.16 -1.09 -5.60
CA LYS A 105 -30.36 -0.08 -6.31
C LYS A 105 -30.41 -0.24 -7.83
N ALA A 106 -30.41 -1.49 -8.32
CA ALA A 106 -30.56 -1.79 -9.75
C ALA A 106 -31.97 -1.46 -10.27
N ALA A 107 -33.01 -1.79 -9.49
CA ALA A 107 -34.40 -1.50 -9.82
C ALA A 107 -34.75 -0.01 -9.75
N SER A 108 -34.04 0.78 -8.93
CA SER A 108 -34.19 2.24 -8.88
C SER A 108 -33.41 2.98 -9.99
N GLY A 109 -32.90 2.26 -11.01
CA GLY A 109 -32.13 2.84 -12.12
C GLY A 109 -30.67 3.18 -11.79
N GLY A 110 -30.22 2.87 -10.58
CA GLY A 110 -28.97 3.36 -10.00
C GLY A 110 -27.70 2.59 -10.35
N LEU A 111 -27.67 1.82 -11.45
CA LEU A 111 -26.38 1.42 -12.04
C LEU A 111 -25.76 2.57 -12.86
N LEU A 112 -26.55 3.59 -13.21
CA LEU A 112 -26.11 4.83 -13.83
C LEU A 112 -26.80 6.01 -13.15
N MET A 113 -26.01 6.88 -12.51
CA MET A 113 -26.37 8.25 -12.10
C MET A 113 -27.71 8.43 -11.36
N GLY A 114 -27.65 8.38 -10.03
CA GLY A 114 -28.40 9.28 -9.12
C GLY A 114 -29.93 9.17 -9.06
N GLY A 115 -30.45 8.78 -7.89
CA GLY A 115 -31.77 9.23 -7.41
C GLY A 115 -32.59 8.17 -6.65
N GLY A 116 -33.13 8.55 -5.47
CA GLY A 116 -34.32 7.88 -4.93
C GLY A 116 -34.46 7.69 -3.40
N GLY A 117 -34.34 8.77 -2.62
CA GLY A 117 -35.11 9.09 -1.40
C GLY A 117 -35.69 7.98 -0.52
N GLY A 118 -35.06 7.74 0.63
CA GLY A 118 -35.64 7.03 1.79
C GLY A 118 -34.70 6.03 2.46
N GLY A 119 -33.76 5.47 1.70
CA GLY A 119 -32.70 4.57 2.19
C GLY A 119 -31.40 5.28 2.60
N GLU A 120 -31.23 6.55 2.23
CA GLU A 120 -29.95 7.27 2.36
C GLU A 120 -29.42 7.38 3.79
N ALA A 121 -30.29 7.55 4.78
CA ALA A 121 -29.88 7.61 6.18
C ALA A 121 -29.35 6.25 6.69
N ARG A 122 -29.96 5.14 6.24
CA ARG A 122 -29.52 3.78 6.57
C ARG A 122 -28.24 3.42 5.84
N VAL A 123 -28.16 3.74 4.54
CA VAL A 123 -26.95 3.57 3.71
C VAL A 123 -25.79 4.38 4.29
N ARG A 124 -26.03 5.61 4.75
CA ARG A 124 -25.00 6.45 5.40
C ARG A 124 -24.58 5.92 6.76
N ALA A 125 -25.52 5.38 7.55
CA ALA A 125 -25.21 4.77 8.85
C ALA A 125 -24.41 3.47 8.69
N GLU A 126 -24.78 2.63 7.73
CA GLU A 126 -24.05 1.41 7.37
C GLU A 126 -22.65 1.74 6.82
N LYS A 127 -22.54 2.72 5.91
CA LYS A 127 -21.25 3.20 5.41
C LYS A 127 -20.37 3.68 6.56
N ARG A 128 -20.89 4.52 7.47
CA ARG A 128 -20.12 5.00 8.62
C ARG A 128 -19.63 3.86 9.50
N LYS A 129 -20.49 2.88 9.80
CA LYS A 129 -20.11 1.70 10.60
C LYS A 129 -19.00 0.88 9.93
N ARG A 130 -18.99 0.81 8.60
CA ARG A 130 -17.95 0.12 7.80
C ARG A 130 -16.65 0.91 7.79
N ASP A 131 -16.73 2.21 7.53
CA ASP A 131 -15.56 3.11 7.57
C ASP A 131 -14.90 3.03 8.96
N GLU A 132 -15.70 3.01 10.05
CA GLU A 132 -15.24 2.81 11.43
C GLU A 132 -14.60 1.43 11.68
N GLN A 133 -15.06 0.39 10.96
CA GLN A 133 -14.51 -0.96 11.06
C GLN A 133 -13.17 -1.08 10.31
N ASP A 134 -13.09 -0.51 9.10
CA ASP A 134 -11.89 -0.55 8.25
C ASP A 134 -10.72 0.19 8.88
N VAL A 135 -10.97 1.30 9.59
CA VAL A 135 -9.92 2.07 10.26
C VAL A 135 -9.64 1.58 11.68
N ARG A 136 -10.37 0.59 12.21
CA ARG A 136 -10.28 0.20 13.63
C ARG A 136 -8.86 -0.17 14.04
N ASP A 137 -8.17 -0.95 13.22
CA ASP A 137 -6.82 -1.40 13.52
C ASP A 137 -5.81 -0.26 13.40
N VAL A 138 -5.99 0.63 12.41
CA VAL A 138 -5.14 1.83 12.24
C VAL A 138 -5.33 2.79 13.42
N VAL A 139 -6.57 3.06 13.81
CA VAL A 139 -6.92 3.92 14.95
C VAL A 139 -6.44 3.29 16.27
N GLY A 140 -6.55 1.98 16.40
CA GLY A 140 -5.99 1.25 17.54
C GLY A 140 -4.47 1.36 17.60
N PHE A 141 -3.80 1.20 16.46
CA PHE A 141 -2.35 1.33 16.36
C PHE A 141 -1.87 2.76 16.64
N THR A 142 -2.50 3.79 16.06
CA THR A 142 -2.15 5.18 16.33
C THR A 142 -2.37 5.53 17.79
N GLY A 143 -3.49 5.12 18.38
CA GLY A 143 -3.75 5.32 19.82
C GLY A 143 -2.74 4.61 20.73
N TRP A 144 -2.32 3.40 20.37
CA TRP A 144 -1.24 2.69 21.05
C TRP A 144 0.11 3.41 20.91
N PHE A 145 0.45 3.83 19.69
CA PHE A 145 1.73 4.49 19.37
C PHE A 145 1.85 5.88 20.03
N GLU A 146 0.77 6.66 20.04
CA GLU A 146 0.72 7.98 20.68
C GLU A 146 0.59 7.89 22.21
N GLY A 147 0.25 6.71 22.72
CA GLY A 147 0.08 6.41 24.13
C GLY A 147 1.34 6.65 24.98
N ARG A 148 1.15 6.63 26.30
CA ARG A 148 2.24 6.84 27.28
C ARG A 148 3.26 5.71 27.27
N GLU A 149 2.85 4.50 26.91
CA GLU A 149 3.73 3.31 26.94
C GLU A 149 4.84 3.37 25.88
N HIS A 150 4.66 4.11 24.77
CA HIS A 150 5.64 4.24 23.68
C HIS A 150 6.20 5.65 23.52
N ALA A 151 6.13 6.46 24.59
CA ALA A 151 6.68 7.81 24.60
C ALA A 151 8.20 7.86 24.33
N GLU A 152 8.91 6.77 24.61
CA GLU A 152 10.35 6.63 24.36
C GLU A 152 10.68 6.49 22.86
N ALA A 153 9.82 5.85 22.06
CA ALA A 153 10.02 5.69 20.61
C ALA A 153 9.84 7.00 19.83
N ARG A 154 9.35 8.06 20.48
CA ARG A 154 9.18 9.42 19.93
C ARG A 154 10.33 10.38 20.29
N ARG A 155 11.31 9.94 21.09
CA ARG A 155 12.51 10.72 21.42
C ARG A 155 13.64 10.42 20.45
#